data_AF-A0AAV6BSC8-F1
#
_entry.id   AF-A0AAV6BSC8-F1
#
_cell.length_a   1.000
_cell.length_b   1.000
_cell.length_c   1.000
_cell.angle_alpha   90.00
_cell.angle_beta   90.00
_cell.angle_gamma   90.00
#
_symmetry.space_group_name_H-M   'P 1'
#
loop_
_entity.id
_entity.type
_entity.pdbx_description
1 polymer ?
#
loop_
_entity_poly.entity_id
_entity_poly.type
_entity_poly.pdbx_seq_one_letter_code
_entity_poly.pdbx_strand_id
1 'polypeptide(L)'
;MKNVIWRGVASIAINSRRGDSVPGIKAPEVREMARIARTAQLPTRLHHTAYTTKDMEKTRQFYEDVIGLPLVATWSESDTLFGKRRTYCHCFFGLADGGALAFFQFADKRDERKFSPPIPETPFHHIALKVTRATQRAIEQRVRAAG
;
A
#
# COMPACT_ATOMS: atom_id res chain seq x y z
N MET A 1 22.96 7.69 -1.05
CA MET A 1 23.06 6.21 -1.07
C MET A 1 22.18 5.72 -2.19
N LYS A 2 22.73 4.85 -3.05
CA LYS A 2 22.18 4.50 -4.36
C LYS A 2 20.89 3.69 -4.19
N ASN A 3 19.82 4.16 -4.84
CA ASN A 3 18.48 3.60 -4.74
C ASN A 3 18.45 2.19 -5.36
N VAL A 4 17.85 1.26 -4.62
CA VAL A 4 17.60 -0.12 -5.05
C VAL A 4 16.55 -0.09 -6.17
N ILE A 5 16.90 -0.69 -7.30
CA ILE A 5 16.03 -0.85 -8.45
C ILE A 5 15.24 -2.15 -8.22
N TRP A 6 13.92 -2.04 -8.06
CA TRP A 6 13.00 -3.18 -8.18
C TRP A 6 12.08 -2.91 -9.36
N ARG A 7 12.21 -3.75 -10.40
CA ARG A 7 11.33 -3.73 -11.56
C ARG A 7 10.04 -4.47 -11.21
N GLY A 8 8.89 -3.80 -11.33
CA GLY A 8 7.59 -4.45 -11.52
C GLY A 8 6.68 -4.70 -10.30
N VAL A 9 7.00 -4.21 -9.10
CA VAL A 9 6.08 -4.26 -7.95
C VAL A 9 5.96 -2.85 -7.37
N ALA A 10 4.75 -2.42 -7.00
CA ALA A 10 4.48 -1.15 -6.33
C ALA A 10 5.58 -0.87 -5.30
N SER A 11 6.29 0.24 -5.46
CA SER A 11 7.42 0.55 -4.59
C SER A 11 6.87 0.78 -3.17
N ILE A 12 7.46 0.16 -2.16
CA ILE A 12 7.16 0.50 -0.76
C ILE A 12 8.28 1.40 -0.26
N ALA A 13 7.95 2.66 0.04
CA ALA A 13 8.89 3.59 0.66
C ALA A 13 8.74 3.51 2.18
N ILE A 14 9.70 2.88 2.84
CA ILE A 14 9.73 2.81 4.31
C ILE A 14 10.54 4.00 4.83
N ASN A 15 9.84 4.91 5.52
CA ASN A 15 10.31 6.24 5.95
C ASN A 15 10.71 7.20 4.82
N SER A 16 9.90 8.25 4.61
CA SER A 16 10.36 9.43 3.88
C SER A 16 11.31 10.24 4.76
N ARG A 17 12.45 10.68 4.21
CA ARG A 17 13.29 11.67 4.89
C ARG A 17 12.45 12.94 5.05
N ARG A 18 12.34 13.48 6.27
CA ARG A 18 12.20 14.93 6.41
C ARG A 18 13.52 15.50 5.91
N GLY A 19 13.55 15.90 4.64
CA GLY A 19 14.63 16.69 4.08
C GLY A 19 14.50 18.12 4.61
N ASP A 20 15.64 18.68 4.97
CA ASP A 20 15.81 20.04 5.43
C ASP A 20 15.12 21.03 4.48
N SER A 21 14.53 22.08 5.06
CA SER A 21 13.88 23.16 4.33
C SER A 21 14.81 23.70 3.25
N VAL A 22 14.36 23.70 1.99
CA VAL A 22 15.04 24.43 0.91
C VAL A 22 15.02 25.91 1.25
N PRO A 23 16.17 26.60 1.39
CA PRO A 23 16.19 28.03 1.69
C PRO A 23 15.51 28.81 0.55
N GLY A 24 14.52 29.65 0.89
CA GLY A 24 13.92 30.61 -0.04
C GLY A 24 12.53 30.28 -0.59
N ILE A 25 11.99 29.07 -0.37
CA ILE A 25 10.58 28.77 -0.66
C ILE A 25 9.78 28.92 0.64
N LYS A 26 9.07 30.04 0.81
CA LYS A 26 8.04 30.14 1.85
C LYS A 26 6.89 29.21 1.45
N ALA A 27 6.71 28.13 2.21
CA ALA A 27 5.48 27.34 2.11
C ALA A 27 4.28 28.28 2.32
N PRO A 28 3.24 28.25 1.47
CA PRO A 28 2.03 29.02 1.73
C PRO A 28 1.51 28.66 3.12
N GLU A 29 1.07 29.65 3.88
CA GLU A 29 0.65 29.49 5.27
C GLU A 29 -0.46 28.44 5.40
N VAL A 30 -0.07 27.22 5.79
CA VAL A 30 -0.92 26.07 6.14
C VAL A 30 -1.95 26.41 7.25
N ARG A 31 -1.85 27.61 7.85
CA ARG A 31 -2.67 28.11 8.96
C ARG A 31 -4.12 28.39 8.61
N GLU A 32 -4.45 28.76 7.36
CA GLU A 32 -5.82 29.16 7.01
C GLU A 32 -6.73 27.95 6.77
N MET A 33 -6.22 26.88 6.14
CA MET A 33 -6.96 25.61 5.98
C MET A 33 -7.27 24.92 7.33
N ALA A 34 -6.41 25.11 8.34
CA ALA A 34 -6.62 24.57 9.68
C ALA A 34 -7.80 25.23 10.43
N ARG A 35 -8.22 26.44 10.04
CA ARG A 35 -9.37 27.13 10.64
C ARG A 35 -10.72 26.65 10.08
N ILE A 36 -10.77 26.26 8.80
CA ILE A 36 -11.99 25.76 8.15
C ILE A 36 -12.35 24.34 8.63
N ALA A 37 -11.35 23.56 9.07
CA ALA A 37 -11.53 22.20 9.58
C ALA A 37 -12.19 22.08 10.97
N ARG A 38 -12.54 23.20 11.64
CA ARG A 38 -13.06 23.17 13.01
C ARG A 38 -14.52 22.75 13.16
N THR A 39 -15.28 22.65 12.05
CA THR A 39 -16.72 22.36 12.08
C THR A 39 -17.13 21.03 11.44
N ALA A 40 -16.22 20.33 10.73
CA ALA A 40 -16.48 19.00 10.18
C ALA A 40 -15.48 17.99 10.75
N GLN A 41 -15.97 16.87 11.28
CA GLN A 41 -15.10 15.77 11.73
C GLN A 41 -14.31 15.24 10.52
N LEU A 42 -12.98 15.28 10.61
CA LEU A 42 -12.10 14.74 9.57
C LEU A 42 -11.91 13.21 9.75
N PRO A 43 -11.61 12.46 8.67
CA PRO A 43 -11.20 11.06 8.78
C PRO A 43 -10.01 10.89 9.73
N THR A 44 -10.07 9.87 10.60
CA THR A 44 -9.06 9.66 11.66
C THR A 44 -7.79 8.97 11.16
N ARG A 45 -7.91 8.09 10.16
CA ARG A 45 -6.81 7.35 9.52
C ARG A 45 -7.22 6.85 8.14
N LEU A 46 -6.26 6.35 7.37
CA LEU A 46 -6.57 5.54 6.19
C LEU A 46 -7.21 4.22 6.65
N HIS A 47 -8.45 3.95 6.22
CA HIS A 47 -9.14 2.74 6.63
C HIS A 47 -8.47 1.49 6.07
N HIS A 48 -8.32 1.46 4.75
CA HIS A 48 -7.43 0.57 4.01
C HIS A 48 -7.17 1.16 2.62
N THR A 49 -6.15 0.66 1.93
CA THR A 49 -5.98 0.82 0.47
C THR A 49 -6.02 -0.56 -0.16
N ALA A 50 -6.54 -0.69 -1.38
CA ALA A 50 -6.72 -1.98 -2.03
C ALA A 50 -6.08 -2.03 -3.42
N TYR A 51 -5.52 -3.18 -3.75
CA TYR A 51 -4.92 -3.48 -5.06
C TYR A 51 -5.41 -4.83 -5.57
N THR A 52 -5.19 -5.10 -6.85
CA THR A 52 -5.31 -6.44 -7.42
C THR A 52 -3.99 -7.17 -7.35
N THR A 53 -4.03 -8.50 -7.24
CA THR A 53 -2.87 -9.37 -7.37
C THR A 53 -3.17 -10.56 -8.28
N LYS A 54 -2.13 -11.06 -8.96
CA LYS A 54 -2.20 -12.25 -9.82
C LYS A 54 -1.94 -13.54 -9.03
N ASP A 55 -1.30 -13.42 -7.88
CA ASP A 55 -0.85 -14.53 -7.03
C ASP A 55 -0.85 -14.07 -5.55
N MET A 56 -1.92 -14.43 -4.85
CA MET A 56 -2.16 -14.08 -3.47
C MET A 56 -1.17 -14.76 -2.55
N GLU A 57 -0.70 -15.96 -2.88
CA GLU A 57 0.28 -16.67 -2.04
C GLU A 57 1.63 -15.93 -2.07
N LYS A 58 2.10 -15.51 -3.24
CA LYS A 58 3.30 -14.65 -3.33
C LYS A 58 3.09 -13.30 -2.64
N THR A 59 1.88 -12.76 -2.73
CA THR A 59 1.53 -11.50 -2.04
C THR A 59 1.62 -11.67 -0.53
N ARG A 60 1.07 -12.77 0.00
CA ARG A 60 1.14 -13.15 1.41
C ARG A 60 2.57 -13.32 1.88
N GLN A 61 3.37 -14.14 1.19
CA GLN A 61 4.78 -14.34 1.51
C GLN A 61 5.55 -13.01 1.56
N PHE A 62 5.30 -12.11 0.61
CA PHE A 62 5.94 -10.80 0.63
C PHE A 62 5.49 -9.94 1.82
N TYR A 63 4.19 -9.79 2.06
CA TYR A 63 3.71 -8.90 3.13
C TYR A 63 3.88 -9.49 4.53
N GLU A 64 3.66 -10.79 4.73
CA GLU A 64 3.80 -11.49 6.01
C GLU A 64 5.28 -11.73 6.33
N ASP A 65 6.04 -12.35 5.43
CA ASP A 65 7.39 -12.81 5.76
C ASP A 65 8.46 -11.74 5.53
N VAL A 66 8.34 -10.96 4.43
CA VAL A 66 9.36 -9.96 4.07
C VAL A 66 9.07 -8.63 4.78
N ILE A 67 7.88 -8.05 4.58
CA ILE A 67 7.54 -6.76 5.20
C ILE A 67 7.22 -6.94 6.69
N GLY A 68 6.56 -8.03 7.10
CA GLY A 68 6.19 -8.30 8.49
C GLY A 68 4.82 -7.75 8.89
N LEU A 69 3.90 -7.59 7.94
CA LEU A 69 2.51 -7.20 8.20
C LEU A 69 1.65 -8.46 8.40
N PRO A 70 0.91 -8.58 9.51
CA PRO A 70 0.09 -9.76 9.75
C PRO A 70 -1.13 -9.80 8.82
N LEU A 71 -1.47 -10.97 8.30
CA LEU A 71 -2.78 -11.21 7.69
C LEU A 71 -3.85 -11.16 8.78
N VAL A 72 -4.72 -10.15 8.72
CA VAL A 72 -5.76 -9.92 9.74
C VAL A 72 -7.16 -10.36 9.30
N ALA A 73 -7.38 -10.51 7.99
CA ALA A 73 -8.63 -11.04 7.45
C ALA A 73 -8.43 -11.62 6.04
N THR A 74 -9.22 -12.64 5.73
CA THR A 74 -9.37 -13.20 4.39
C THR A 74 -10.83 -13.55 4.14
N TRP A 75 -11.37 -13.07 3.02
CA TRP A 75 -12.71 -13.41 2.57
C TRP A 75 -12.67 -13.99 1.16
N SER A 76 -13.43 -15.05 0.94
CA SER A 76 -13.68 -15.62 -0.39
C SER A 76 -15.12 -15.32 -0.74
N GLU A 77 -15.32 -14.39 -1.66
CA GLU A 77 -16.63 -13.80 -1.92
C GLU A 77 -17.04 -14.00 -3.38
N SER A 78 -18.34 -13.94 -3.62
CA SER A 78 -18.90 -13.85 -4.97
C SER A 78 -19.93 -12.74 -5.00
N ASP A 79 -19.67 -11.70 -5.80
CA ASP A 79 -20.54 -10.53 -5.88
C ASP A 79 -20.77 -10.11 -7.34
N THR A 80 -21.87 -9.39 -7.58
CA THR A 80 -22.21 -8.83 -8.89
C THR A 80 -21.51 -7.50 -9.08
N LEU A 81 -20.26 -7.57 -9.53
CA LEU A 81 -19.51 -6.40 -9.96
C LEU A 81 -19.93 -6.07 -11.40
N PHE A 82 -20.14 -4.79 -11.76
CA PHE A 82 -20.37 -4.36 -13.16
C PHE A 82 -21.28 -5.30 -14.00
N GLY A 83 -22.42 -5.73 -13.46
CA GLY A 83 -23.41 -6.58 -14.13
C GLY A 83 -23.03 -8.05 -14.36
N LYS A 84 -21.91 -8.55 -13.82
CA LYS A 84 -21.50 -9.96 -13.89
C LYS A 84 -21.15 -10.46 -12.49
N ARG A 85 -21.66 -11.64 -12.11
CA ARG A 85 -21.22 -12.33 -10.89
C ARG A 85 -19.75 -12.75 -11.00
N ARG A 86 -18.93 -12.33 -10.06
CA ARG A 86 -17.48 -12.59 -10.02
C ARG A 86 -17.07 -13.11 -8.66
N THR A 87 -16.19 -14.11 -8.67
CA THR A 87 -15.62 -14.71 -7.46
C THR A 87 -14.19 -14.23 -7.29
N TYR A 88 -13.84 -13.83 -6.07
CA TYR A 88 -12.50 -13.35 -5.72
C TYR A 88 -12.16 -13.65 -4.26
N CYS A 89 -10.87 -13.73 -3.97
CA CYS A 89 -10.33 -13.70 -2.62
C CYS A 89 -9.89 -12.28 -2.27
N HIS A 90 -10.16 -11.84 -1.04
CA HIS A 90 -9.84 -10.52 -0.51
C HIS A 90 -9.07 -10.67 0.81
N CYS A 91 -7.78 -10.32 0.81
CA CYS A 91 -6.90 -10.44 1.97
C CYS A 91 -6.52 -9.06 2.51
N PHE A 92 -6.39 -8.93 3.84
CA PHE A 92 -6.02 -7.70 4.54
C PHE A 92 -4.76 -7.91 5.39
N PHE A 93 -3.75 -7.07 5.17
CA PHE A 93 -2.52 -7.03 5.95
C PHE A 93 -2.51 -5.81 6.86
N GLY A 94 -2.51 -6.03 8.18
CA GLY A 94 -2.77 -5.01 9.20
C GLY A 94 -1.61 -4.03 9.42
N LEU A 95 -1.96 -2.78 9.71
CA LEU A 95 -1.07 -1.73 10.20
C LEU A 95 -1.33 -1.47 11.69
N ALA A 96 -0.35 -0.90 12.38
CA ALA A 96 -0.40 -0.71 13.83
C ALA A 96 -1.51 0.24 14.32
N ASP A 97 -2.03 1.12 13.45
CA ASP A 97 -3.14 2.03 13.75
C ASP A 97 -4.53 1.43 13.45
N GLY A 98 -4.58 0.15 13.08
CA GLY A 98 -5.79 -0.55 12.65
C GLY A 98 -6.11 -0.37 11.16
N GLY A 99 -5.29 0.35 10.40
CA GLY A 99 -5.32 0.38 8.93
C GLY A 99 -4.95 -0.95 8.31
N ALA A 100 -5.13 -1.09 6.99
CA ALA A 100 -4.69 -2.28 6.27
C ALA A 100 -4.29 -2.01 4.81
N LEU A 101 -3.41 -2.86 4.30
CA LEU A 101 -3.23 -3.07 2.87
C LEU A 101 -4.09 -4.24 2.44
N ALA A 102 -4.93 -4.06 1.43
CA ALA A 102 -5.85 -5.07 0.96
C ALA A 102 -5.53 -5.52 -0.47
N PHE A 103 -5.77 -6.79 -0.76
CA PHE A 103 -5.52 -7.36 -2.08
C PHE A 103 -6.69 -8.21 -2.54
N PHE A 104 -7.07 -8.04 -3.80
CA PHE A 104 -8.05 -8.86 -4.50
C PHE A 104 -7.36 -9.81 -5.48
N GLN A 105 -7.69 -11.09 -5.43
CA GLN A 105 -7.38 -12.04 -6.51
C GLN A 105 -8.68 -12.59 -7.09
N PHE A 106 -8.89 -12.34 -8.39
CA PHE A 106 -10.04 -12.90 -9.11
C PHE A 106 -9.81 -14.38 -9.46
N ALA A 107 -10.88 -15.17 -9.38
CA ALA A 107 -10.87 -16.56 -9.83
C ALA A 107 -10.82 -16.67 -11.37
N ASP A 108 -11.57 -15.82 -12.09
CA ASP A 108 -11.59 -15.80 -13.57
C ASP A 108 -10.49 -14.86 -14.10
N LYS A 109 -9.58 -15.40 -14.93
CA LYS A 109 -8.48 -14.64 -15.54
C LYS A 109 -8.93 -13.54 -16.50
N ARG A 110 -10.15 -13.62 -17.07
CA ARG A 110 -10.73 -12.52 -17.86
C ARG A 110 -11.13 -11.35 -16.98
N ASP A 111 -11.64 -11.64 -15.78
CA ASP A 111 -11.98 -10.61 -14.80
C ASP A 111 -10.70 -10.00 -14.21
N GLU A 112 -9.69 -10.81 -13.89
CA GLU A 112 -8.36 -10.32 -13.51
C GLU A 112 -7.80 -9.32 -14.54
N ARG A 113 -7.81 -9.66 -15.84
CA ARG A 113 -7.34 -8.75 -16.90
C ARG A 113 -8.18 -7.47 -17.01
N LYS A 114 -9.49 -7.56 -16.77
CA LYS A 114 -10.39 -6.41 -16.82
C LYS A 114 -10.12 -5.41 -15.69
N PHE A 115 -9.89 -5.90 -14.48
CA PHE A 115 -9.69 -5.05 -13.28
C PHE A 115 -8.23 -4.77 -12.95
N SER A 116 -7.31 -5.46 -13.61
CA SER A 116 -5.86 -5.25 -13.47
C SER A 116 -5.22 -5.04 -14.85
N PRO A 117 -5.64 -4.01 -15.62
CA PRO A 117 -5.00 -3.72 -16.89
C PRO A 117 -3.51 -3.40 -16.70
N PRO A 118 -2.66 -3.63 -17.72
CA PRO A 118 -1.26 -3.21 -17.67
C PRO A 118 -1.16 -1.71 -17.39
N ILE A 119 -0.36 -1.35 -16.39
CA ILE A 119 -0.08 0.04 -16.04
C ILE A 119 1.37 0.33 -16.45
N PRO A 120 1.67 1.46 -17.11
CA PRO A 120 3.05 1.85 -17.41
C PRO A 120 3.92 1.90 -16.14
N GLU A 121 5.18 1.50 -16.25
CA GLU A 121 6.13 1.62 -15.15
C GLU A 121 6.25 3.09 -14.73
N THR A 122 6.01 3.37 -13.44
CA THR A 122 6.06 4.73 -12.90
C THR A 122 6.49 4.70 -11.43
N PRO A 123 7.40 5.59 -11.01
CA PRO A 123 7.79 5.69 -9.61
C PRO A 123 6.69 6.29 -8.73
N PHE A 124 5.63 6.86 -9.32
CA PHE A 124 4.58 7.56 -8.57
C PHE A 124 3.51 6.64 -7.99
N HIS A 125 3.44 5.37 -8.43
CA HIS A 125 2.54 4.38 -7.87
C HIS A 125 3.23 3.61 -6.74
N HIS A 126 3.21 4.22 -5.55
CA HIS A 126 3.83 3.65 -4.36
C HIS A 126 2.98 3.92 -3.12
N ILE A 127 3.21 3.10 -2.09
CA ILE A 127 2.74 3.38 -0.73
C ILE A 127 3.95 3.61 0.17
N ALA A 128 3.88 4.64 1.00
CA ALA A 128 4.92 4.94 1.97
C ALA A 128 4.43 4.66 3.39
N LEU A 129 5.12 3.76 4.09
CA LEU A 129 4.79 3.39 5.47
C LEU A 129 5.85 3.92 6.42
N LYS A 130 5.41 4.56 7.50
CA LYS A 130 6.31 5.07 8.54
C LYS A 130 6.56 3.99 9.57
N VAL A 131 7.83 3.73 9.89
CA VAL A 131 8.25 2.75 10.91
C VAL A 131 9.45 3.27 11.70
N THR A 132 9.82 2.59 12.78
CA THR A 132 11.05 2.92 13.51
C THR A 132 12.31 2.60 12.67
N ARG A 133 13.45 3.24 12.98
CA ARG A 133 14.72 2.89 12.31
C ARG A 133 15.12 1.43 12.51
N ALA A 134 14.82 0.85 13.67
CA ALA A 134 15.10 -0.56 13.94
C ALA A 134 14.27 -1.47 13.03
N THR A 135 12.96 -1.21 12.93
CA THR A 135 12.04 -1.92 12.04
C THR A 135 12.47 -1.80 10.58
N GLN A 136 12.82 -0.59 10.12
CA GLN A 136 13.30 -0.37 8.76
C GLN A 136 14.52 -1.24 8.44
N ARG A 137 15.54 -1.27 9.31
CA ARG A 137 16.73 -2.11 9.11
C ARG A 137 16.41 -3.60 9.07
N ALA A 138 15.49 -4.06 9.93
CA ALA A 138 15.08 -5.46 9.93
C ALA A 138 14.37 -5.84 8.62
N ILE A 139 13.50 -4.96 8.09
CA ILE A 139 12.86 -5.17 6.79
C ILE A 139 13.91 -5.17 5.67
N GLU A 140 14.86 -4.23 5.67
CA GLU A 140 15.94 -4.20 4.68
C GLU A 140 16.76 -5.50 4.65
N GLN A 141 17.01 -6.11 5.81
CA GLN A 141 17.68 -7.42 5.91
C GLN A 141 16.84 -8.54 5.30
N ARG A 142 15.53 -8.60 5.60
CA ARG A 142 14.64 -9.63 5.04
C ARG A 142 14.45 -9.47 3.53
N VAL A 143 14.33 -8.24 3.04
CA VAL A 143 14.27 -7.95 1.60
C VAL A 143 15.53 -8.47 0.90
N ARG A 144 16.72 -8.20 1.45
CA ARG A 144 17.98 -8.70 0.88
C ARG A 144 18.09 -10.23 0.89
N ALA A 145 17.53 -10.88 1.91
CA ALA A 145 17.55 -12.33 2.03
C ALA A 145 16.57 -13.02 1.06
N ALA A 146 15.50 -12.33 0.66
CA ALA A 146 14.48 -12.87 -0.25
C ALA A 146 14.90 -12.90 -1.73
N GLY A 147 16.02 -12.27 -2.09
CA GLY A 147 16.48 -12.10 -3.48
C GLY A 147 15.94 -10.85 -4.13
#